data_AF-A0A843FUF3-F1
#
_entry.id   AF-A0A843FUF3-F1
#
_cell.length_a   1.000
_cell.length_b   1.000
_cell.length_c   1.000
_cell.angle_alpha   90.00
_cell.angle_beta   90.00
_cell.angle_gamma   90.00
#
_symmetry.space_group_name_H-M   'P 1'
#
loop_
_entity.id
_entity.type
_entity.pdbx_description
1 polymer ?
#
loop_
_entity_poly.entity_id
_entity_poly.type
_entity_poly.pdbx_seq_one_letter_code
_entity_poly.pdbx_strand_id
1 'polypeptide(L)' 'MSVNQLEATLQAVTHTLAKLEKEGCNDEKLLNELRKERDKLLHELNLN' A
#
# COMPACT_ATOMS: atom_id res chain seq x y z
N MET A 1 -18.79 -2.99 9.60
CA MET A 1 -17.49 -3.46 10.15
C MET A 1 -16.48 -3.51 9.02
N SER A 2 -15.94 -2.36 8.61
CA SER A 2 -15.21 -2.24 7.32
C SER A 2 -13.83 -1.56 7.45
N VAL A 3 -13.61 -0.82 8.55
CA VAL A 3 -12.34 -0.14 8.83
C VAL A 3 -11.18 -1.13 9.01
N ASN A 4 -11.40 -2.23 9.73
CA ASN A 4 -10.37 -3.28 9.92
C ASN A 4 -9.87 -3.89 8.60
N GLN A 5 -10.71 -3.99 7.57
CA GLN A 5 -10.28 -4.52 6.28
C GLN A 5 -9.42 -3.51 5.53
N LEU A 6 -9.80 -2.24 5.52
CA LEU A 6 -9.02 -1.17 4.89
C LEU A 6 -7.66 -1.01 5.57
N GLU A 7 -7.60 -1.05 6.90
CA GLU A 7 -6.35 -1.01 7.66
C GLU A 7 -5.46 -2.24 7.39
N ALA A 8 -6.05 -3.44 7.33
CA ALA A 8 -5.31 -4.66 6.99
C ALA A 8 -4.74 -4.61 5.56
N THR A 9 -5.52 -4.10 4.60
CA THR A 9 -5.05 -3.89 3.22
C THR A 9 -3.93 -2.84 3.18
N LEU A 10 -4.07 -1.72 3.91
CA LEU A 10 -3.03 -0.70 4.00
C LEU A 10 -1.71 -1.27 4.54
N GLN A 11 -1.80 -2.09 5.60
CA GLN A 11 -0.63 -2.80 6.13
C GLN A 11 -0.02 -3.76 5.10
N ALA A 12 -0.84 -4.55 4.41
CA ALA A 12 -0.36 -5.50 3.41
C ALA A 12 0.38 -4.81 2.25
N VAL A 13 -0.19 -3.72 1.70
CA VAL A 13 0.41 -2.93 0.62
C VAL A 13 1.72 -2.30 1.08
N THR A 14 1.75 -1.72 2.29
CA THR A 14 2.96 -1.12 2.87
C THR A 14 4.06 -2.15 3.07
N HIS A 15 3.73 -3.33 3.61
CA HIS A 15 4.69 -4.40 3.85
C HIS A 15 5.20 -5.02 2.54
N THR A 16 4.35 -5.06 1.51
CA THR A 16 4.73 -5.51 0.17
C THR A 16 5.70 -4.54 -0.48
N LEU A 17 5.43 -3.24 -0.42
CA LEU A 17 6.37 -2.20 -0.89
C LEU A 17 7.74 -2.33 -0.21
N ALA A 18 7.77 -2.42 1.12
CA ALA A 18 9.02 -2.55 1.87
C ALA A 18 9.79 -3.84 1.52
N LYS A 19 9.07 -4.95 1.28
CA LYS A 19 9.67 -6.20 0.84
C LYS A 19 10.27 -6.07 -0.56
N LEU A 20 9.54 -5.46 -1.50
CA LEU A 20 10.01 -5.23 -2.87
C LEU A 20 11.22 -4.30 -2.92
N GLU A 21 11.22 -3.23 -2.13
CA GLU A 21 12.37 -2.33 -1.97
C GLU A 21 13.59 -3.07 -1.43
N LYS A 22 13.40 -3.96 -0.43
CA LYS A 22 14.47 -4.78 0.15
C LYS A 22 15.00 -5.84 -0.84
N GLU A 23 14.13 -6.39 -1.66
CA GLU A 23 14.48 -7.38 -2.71
C GLU A 23 15.14 -6.72 -3.93
N GLY A 24 15.23 -5.38 -3.98
CA GLY A 24 15.81 -4.65 -5.11
C GLY A 24 14.92 -4.67 -6.35
N CYS A 25 13.61 -4.82 -6.17
CA CYS A 25 12.64 -4.77 -7.25
C CYS A 25 12.60 -3.35 -7.83
N ASN A 26 13.10 -3.18 -9.05
CA ASN A 26 13.10 -1.91 -9.79
C ASN A 26 11.88 -1.78 -10.72
N ASP A 27 10.81 -2.52 -10.46
CA ASP A 27 9.63 -2.49 -11.30
C ASP A 27 8.78 -1.24 -10.97
N GLU A 28 9.18 -0.11 -11.54
CA GLU A 28 8.58 1.21 -11.27
C GLU A 28 7.07 1.24 -11.51
N LYS A 29 6.56 0.45 -12.46
CA LYS A 29 5.11 0.35 -12.71
C LYS A 29 4.39 -0.27 -11.52
N LEU A 30 4.89 -1.41 -11.03
CA LEU A 30 4.32 -2.11 -9.88
C LEU A 30 4.39 -1.23 -8.62
N LEU A 31 5.54 -0.59 -8.39
CA LEU A 31 5.74 0.31 -7.25
C LEU A 31 4.79 1.51 -7.30
N ASN A 32 4.58 2.10 -8.47
CA ASN A 32 3.63 3.20 -8.63
C ASN A 32 2.17 2.77 -8.43
N GLU A 33 1.78 1.59 -8.90
CA GLU A 33 0.43 1.06 -8.67
C GLU A 33 0.19 0.81 -7.17
N LEU A 34 1.12 0.16 -6.48
CA LEU A 34 1.05 -0.08 -5.03
C LEU A 34 1.02 1.23 -4.24
N ARG A 35 1.78 2.26 -4.65
CA ARG A 35 1.74 3.58 -4.02
C ARG A 35 0.39 4.26 -4.21
N LYS A 36 -0.19 4.22 -5.43
CA LYS A 36 -1.53 4.76 -5.70
C LYS A 36 -2.61 4.06 -4.89
N GLU A 37 -2.50 2.75 -4.75
CA GLU A 37 -3.46 1.96 -3.97
C GLU A 37 -3.36 2.30 -2.48
N ARG A 38 -2.15 2.42 -1.94
CA ARG A 38 -1.91 2.91 -0.58
C ARG A 38 -2.47 4.32 -0.35
N ASP A 39 -2.26 5.24 -1.28
CA ASP A 39 -2.77 6.61 -1.14
C ASP A 39 -4.31 6.68 -1.22
N LYS A 40 -4.94 5.84 -2.05
CA LYS A 40 -6.41 5.67 -2.04
C LYS A 40 -6.90 5.16 -0.69
N LEU A 41 -6.25 4.13 -0.14
CA LEU A 41 -6.61 3.57 1.17
C LEU A 41 -6.45 4.59 2.30
N LEU A 42 -5.38 5.40 2.27
CA LEU A 42 -5.19 6.50 3.23
C LEU A 42 -6.31 7.53 3.14
N HIS A 43 -6.74 7.88 1.93
CA HIS A 43 -7.85 8.80 1.71
C HIS A 43 -9.19 8.22 2.20
N GLU A 44 -9.47 6.94 1.91
CA GLU A 44 -10.67 6.24 2.38
C GLU A 44 -10.72 6.09 3.91
N LEU A 45 -9.56 5.95 4.55
CA LEU A 45 -9.43 5.90 6.00
C LEU A 45 -9.45 7.29 6.65
N ASN A 46 -9.50 8.39 5.88
CA ASN A 46 -9.37 9.77 6.38
C ASN A 46 -8.10 9.98 7.24
N LEU A 47 -7.00 9.30 6.89
CA LEU A 47 -5.71 9.40 7.57
C LEU A 47 -4.76 10.40 6.89
N ASN A 48 -5.31 11.29 6.05
CA ASN A 48 -4.60 12.22 5.18
C ASN A 48 -4.30 13.57 5.85
#